data_AF-A0A1P8UJX7-F1
#
_entry.id   AF-A0A1P8UJX7-F1
#
_cell.length_a   1.000
_cell.length_b   1.000
_cell.length_c   1.000
_cell.angle_alpha   90.00
_cell.angle_beta   90.00
_cell.angle_gamma   90.00
#
_symmetry.space_group_name_H-M   'P 1'
#
loop_
_entity.id
_entity.type
_entity.pdbx_description
1 polymer ?
#
loop_
_entity_poly.entity_id
_entity_poly.type
_entity_poly.pdbx_seq_one_letter_code
_entity_poly.pdbx_strand_id
1 'polypeptide(L)' 'MARDFKTIGHEWGTLRNMAEVPAFIDSEATRLIQLADLVAYALFRKYERKDTQFSQIIDNKYDCFGGTRHGLHERI' A
#
# COMPACT_ATOMS: atom_id res chain seq x y z
N MET A 1 -10.86 -22.27 -0.16
CA MET A 1 -11.43 -21.13 0.60
C MET A 1 -10.65 -19.84 0.34
N ALA A 2 -9.37 -19.70 0.68
CA ALA A 2 -8.60 -18.48 0.33
C ALA A 2 -8.14 -18.39 -1.14
N ARG A 3 -7.90 -19.54 -1.80
CA ARG A 3 -7.43 -19.59 -3.20
C ARG A 3 -8.48 -19.10 -4.20
N ASP A 4 -9.75 -19.37 -3.91
CA ASP A 4 -10.88 -19.06 -4.78
C ASP A 4 -11.11 -17.54 -4.83
N PHE A 5 -10.93 -16.84 -3.70
CA PHE A 5 -10.98 -15.38 -3.60
C PHE A 5 -9.93 -14.67 -4.48
N LYS A 6 -8.70 -15.19 -4.53
CA LYS A 6 -7.60 -14.64 -5.33
C LYS A 6 -7.83 -14.79 -6.83
N THR A 7 -8.53 -15.86 -7.23
CA THR A 7 -8.65 -16.25 -8.64
C THR A 7 -9.93 -15.73 -9.28
N ILE A 8 -11.04 -15.72 -8.54
CA ILE A 8 -12.37 -15.41 -9.06
C ILE A 8 -12.72 -13.92 -8.83
N GLY A 9 -12.15 -13.28 -7.80
CA GLY A 9 -12.49 -11.92 -7.41
C GLY A 9 -13.79 -11.84 -6.62
N HIS A 10 -14.24 -10.61 -6.34
CA HIS A 10 -15.53 -10.31 -5.70
C HIS A 10 -16.35 -9.35 -6.56
N GLU A 11 -17.55 -8.95 -6.12
CA GLU A 11 -18.45 -8.03 -6.85
C GLU A 11 -17.81 -6.71 -7.32
N TRP A 12 -16.65 -6.31 -6.77
CA TRP A 12 -15.93 -5.10 -7.17
C TRP A 12 -14.65 -5.37 -7.97
N GLY A 13 -14.42 -6.60 -8.45
CA GLY A 13 -13.34 -6.97 -9.37
C GLY A 13 -12.37 -8.05 -8.85
N THR A 14 -11.34 -8.33 -9.66
CA THR A 14 -10.30 -9.34 -9.34
C THR A 14 -9.18 -8.73 -8.52
N LEU A 15 -8.92 -9.27 -7.33
CA LEU A 15 -7.83 -8.88 -6.43
C LEU A 15 -6.47 -9.34 -7.01
N ARG A 16 -5.84 -8.50 -7.83
CA ARG A 16 -4.57 -8.85 -8.51
C ARG A 16 -3.34 -8.74 -7.60
N ASN A 17 -3.36 -7.86 -6.59
CA ASN A 17 -2.18 -7.52 -5.79
C ASN A 17 -2.43 -7.73 -4.28
N MET A 18 -2.63 -8.99 -3.88
CA MET A 18 -2.77 -9.34 -2.46
C MET A 18 -1.37 -9.54 -1.86
N ALA A 19 -1.01 -8.74 -0.86
CA ALA A 19 0.25 -8.89 -0.13
C ALA A 19 0.15 -10.06 0.87
N GLU A 20 0.37 -11.29 0.40
CA GLU A 20 0.68 -12.40 1.31
C GLU A 20 2.15 -12.27 1.73
N VAL A 21 2.42 -12.38 3.03
CA VAL A 21 3.78 -12.39 3.59
C VAL A 21 4.40 -13.77 3.32
N PRO A 22 5.43 -13.91 2.48
CA PRO A 22 5.94 -15.24 2.17
C PRO A 22 7.16 -15.54 3.02
N ALA A 23 7.15 -16.74 3.60
CA ALA A 23 8.34 -17.39 4.11
C ALA A 23 9.25 -17.69 2.91
N PHE A 24 10.32 -16.89 2.78
CA PHE A 24 11.38 -16.97 1.75
C PHE A 24 10.93 -16.56 0.34
N ILE A 25 11.05 -15.26 0.10
CA ILE A 25 10.68 -14.53 -1.11
C ILE A 25 11.87 -14.46 -2.09
N ASP A 26 11.60 -14.42 -3.40
CA ASP A 26 12.60 -14.13 -4.44
C ASP A 26 13.11 -12.67 -4.37
N SER A 27 14.19 -12.34 -5.08
CA SER A 27 14.76 -10.98 -5.02
C SER A 27 13.79 -9.87 -5.46
N GLU A 28 12.79 -10.20 -6.27
CA GLU A 28 11.79 -9.24 -6.75
C GLU A 28 10.82 -8.86 -5.63
N ALA A 29 10.28 -9.84 -4.92
CA ALA A 29 9.38 -9.56 -3.81
C ALA A 29 10.13 -8.97 -2.58
N THR A 30 11.45 -9.17 -2.48
CA THR A 30 12.30 -8.44 -1.49
C THR A 30 12.29 -6.93 -1.76
N ARG A 31 12.35 -6.51 -3.04
CA ARG A 31 12.29 -5.08 -3.41
C ARG A 31 10.94 -4.44 -3.06
N LEU A 32 9.85 -5.19 -3.17
CA LEU A 32 8.52 -4.70 -2.79
C LEU A 32 8.40 -4.49 -1.27
N ILE A 33 8.99 -5.38 -0.47
CA ILE A 33 9.07 -5.21 0.99
C ILE A 33 9.87 -3.95 1.32
N GLN A 34 11.02 -3.74 0.69
CA GLN A 34 11.83 -2.53 0.90
C GLN A 34 11.05 -1.26 0.52
N LEU A 35 10.30 -1.29 -0.57
CA LEU A 35 9.44 -0.17 -0.96
C LEU A 35 8.35 0.08 0.10
N ALA A 36 7.73 -0.98 0.63
CA ALA A 36 6.75 -0.86 1.70
C ALA A 36 7.36 -0.24 2.97
N ASP A 37 8.57 -0.63 3.35
CA ASP A 37 9.29 -0.05 4.49
C ASP A 37 9.58 1.44 4.29
N LEU A 38 9.96 1.86 3.07
CA LEU A 38 10.16 3.27 2.75
C LEU A 38 8.86 4.08 2.83
N VAL A 39 7.74 3.52 2.38
CA VAL A 39 6.41 4.15 2.52
C VAL A 39 6.04 4.29 3.99
N ALA A 40 6.22 3.24 4.80
CA ALA A 40 5.97 3.29 6.24
C ALA A 40 6.84 4.34 6.93
N TYR A 41 8.13 4.42 6.58
CA TYR A 41 9.04 5.43 7.11
C TYR A 41 8.64 6.86 6.74
N ALA A 42 8.22 7.09 5.50
CA ALA A 42 7.74 8.40 5.04
C ALA A 42 6.51 8.86 5.82
N LEU A 43 5.56 7.96 6.08
CA LEU A 43 4.37 8.25 6.89
C LEU A 43 4.74 8.52 8.35
N PHE A 44 5.62 7.72 8.95
CA PHE A 44 6.12 7.96 10.30
C PHE A 44 6.74 9.36 10.43
N ARG A 45 7.61 9.75 9.49
CA ARG A 45 8.23 11.09 9.48
C ARG A 45 7.20 12.20 9.41
N LYS A 46 6.18 12.06 8.55
CA LYS A 46 5.09 13.03 8.41
C LYS A 46 4.37 13.27 9.73
N TYR A 47 3.92 12.21 10.40
CA TYR A 47 3.06 12.35 11.58
C TYR A 47 3.86 12.60 12.87
N GLU A 48 4.90 11.81 13.13
CA GLU A 48 5.63 11.87 14.40
C GLU A 48 6.65 13.00 14.44
N ARG A 49 7.20 13.38 13.28
CA ARG A 49 8.24 14.41 13.18
C ARG A 49 7.82 15.67 12.45
N LYS A 50 6.57 15.74 11.97
CA LYS A 50 6.04 16.86 11.17
C LYS A 50 6.90 17.17 9.94
N ASP A 51 7.57 16.16 9.40
CA ASP A 51 8.45 16.28 8.26
C ASP A 51 7.83 15.61 7.04
N THR A 52 7.47 16.43 6.06
CA THR A 52 6.76 16.02 4.84
C THR A 52 7.68 15.74 3.66
N GLN A 53 9.01 15.88 3.80
CA GLN A 53 9.96 15.75 2.69
C GLN A 53 9.75 14.45 1.89
N PHE A 54 9.52 13.32 2.57
CA PHE A 54 9.34 12.02 1.93
C PHE A 54 7.91 11.72 1.52
N SER A 55 6.91 12.18 2.29
CA SER A 55 5.50 11.92 1.99
C SER A 55 5.05 12.62 0.70
N GLN A 56 5.63 13.79 0.39
CA GLN A 56 5.34 14.54 -0.85
C GLN A 56 5.62 13.73 -2.12
N ILE A 57 6.58 12.79 -2.07
CA ILE A 57 6.93 11.94 -3.22
C ILE A 57 5.79 10.95 -3.54
N ILE A 58 5.05 10.51 -2.52
CA ILE A 58 3.99 9.49 -2.63
C ILE A 58 2.57 10.09 -2.60
N ASP A 59 2.43 11.41 -2.37
CA ASP A 59 1.12 12.07 -2.25
C ASP A 59 0.23 11.95 -3.50
N ASN A 60 0.84 11.78 -4.68
CA ASN A 60 0.13 11.58 -5.95
C ASN A 60 -0.07 10.10 -6.31
N LYS A 61 0.21 9.18 -5.39
CA LYS A 61 0.06 7.72 -5.59
C LYS A 61 -1.15 7.14 -4.90
N TYR A 62 -1.83 7.92 -4.06
CA TYR A 62 -3.12 7.52 -3.49
C TYR A 62 -4.18 7.41 -4.58
N ASP A 63 -5.00 6.38 -4.48
CA ASP A 63 -6.12 6.22 -5.39
C ASP A 63 -7.17 7.30 -5.13
N CYS A 64 -7.80 7.79 -6.20
CA CYS A 64 -8.80 8.86 -6.13
C CYS A 64 -9.98 8.47 -7.00
N PHE A 65 -11.13 8.22 -6.35
CA PHE A 65 -12.36 7.88 -7.04
C PHE A 65 -13.52 8.69 -6.47
N GLY A 66 -14.29 9.36 -7.35
CA GLY A 66 -15.42 10.19 -6.96
C GLY A 66 -15.06 11.39 -6.08
N GLY A 67 -13.86 11.96 -6.25
CA GLY A 67 -13.37 13.08 -5.42
C GLY A 67 -12.95 12.68 -4.00
N THR A 68 -13.03 11.39 -3.65
CA THR A 68 -12.56 10.86 -2.38
C THR A 68 -11.21 10.18 -2.59
N ARG A 69 -10.24 10.51 -1.73
CA ARG A 69 -8.92 9.85 -1.69
C ARG A 69 -9.05 8.54 -0.91
N HIS A 70 -8.57 7.45 -1.50
CA HIS A 70 -8.53 6.11 -0.93
C HIS A 70 -7.09 5.72 -0.59
N GLY A 71 -6.92 4.79 0.35
CA GLY A 71 -5.61 4.22 0.71
C GLY A 71 -4.88 4.88 1.89
N LEU A 72 -5.29 6.08 2.33
CA LEU A 72 -4.84 6.70 3.57
C LEU A 72 -6.04 7.29 4.33
N HIS A 73 -6.24 6.84 5.56
CA HIS A 73 -7.28 7.37 6.45
C HIS A 73 -6.65 8.19 7.57
N GLU A 74 -6.95 9.47 7.62
CA GLU A 74 -6.55 10.38 8.69
C GLU A 74 -7.80 10.77 9.48
N ARG A 75 -7.77 10.57 10.81
CA ARG A 75 -8.80 11.12 11.68
C ARG A 75 -8.45 12.57 11.98
N ILE A 76 -9.21 13.48 11.38
CA ILE A 76 -9.14 14.92 11.65
C ILE A 76 -9.82 15.22 13.00
#